data_AF-A0AAV2ZRU4-F1
#
_entry.id   AF-A0AAV2ZRU4-F1
#
_cell.length_a   1.000
_cell.length_b   1.000
_cell.length_c   1.000
_cell.angle_alpha   90.00
_cell.angle_beta   90.00
_cell.angle_gamma   90.00
#
_symmetry.space_group_name_H-M   'P 1'
#
loop_
_entity.id
_entity.type
_entity.pdbx_description
1 polymer ?
#
loop_
_entity_poly.entity_id
_entity_poly.type
_entity_poly.pdbx_seq_one_letter_code
_entity_poly.pdbx_strand_id
1 'polypeptide(L)'
;MAAGEPTREWSDEQLRSEDLPKKDVIAFLQQHASESFLAEHKLLGNIKNVAKTAKKDNLIAAYNKLFETKRFKGTDSADSVAKAVKDLKVSDGKLAETKTEEVVDDGPPKYTKSILKKGDKTNVPKKGDTVHCWYTGTLEDGTVFDTNVPTSKK
;
A
#
# COMPACT_ATOMS: atom_id res chain seq x y z
N MET A 1 -4.70 4.51 18.52
CA MET A 1 -3.64 3.64 17.96
C MET A 1 -3.86 3.60 16.46
N ALA A 2 -3.17 4.46 15.70
CA ALA A 2 -3.37 4.59 14.27
C ALA A 2 -2.87 3.31 13.58
N ALA A 3 -3.79 2.51 13.03
CA ALA A 3 -3.45 1.42 12.16
C ALA A 3 -2.98 2.04 10.84
N GLY A 4 -1.66 2.21 10.70
CA GLY A 4 -1.05 2.66 9.46
C GLY A 4 -1.47 1.77 8.29
N GLU A 5 -1.59 2.37 7.10
CA GLU A 5 -1.95 1.66 5.87
C GLU A 5 -1.09 0.39 5.74
N PRO A 6 -1.70 -0.81 5.66
CA PRO A 6 -0.94 -2.04 5.51
C PRO A 6 -0.16 -1.99 4.21
N THR A 7 1.09 -2.45 4.22
CA THR A 7 1.90 -2.59 3.02
C THR A 7 1.46 -3.82 2.22
N ARG A 8 1.52 -3.73 0.89
CA ARG A 8 1.17 -4.86 0.02
C ARG A 8 2.29 -5.90 0.03
N GLU A 9 2.24 -6.82 1.00
CA GLU A 9 3.23 -7.89 1.22
C GLU A 9 3.34 -8.90 0.05
N TRP A 10 2.27 -9.07 -0.74
CA TRP A 10 2.24 -10.06 -1.83
C TRP A 10 1.65 -9.49 -3.13
N SER A 11 2.35 -9.73 -4.24
CA SER A 11 1.83 -9.48 -5.59
C SER A 11 0.75 -10.50 -5.99
N ASP A 12 -0.08 -10.19 -6.99
CA ASP A 12 -1.13 -11.10 -7.48
C ASP A 12 -0.56 -12.44 -7.97
N GLU A 13 0.63 -12.44 -8.59
CA GLU A 13 1.36 -13.66 -8.96
C GLU A 13 1.75 -14.51 -7.75
N GLN A 14 2.17 -13.87 -6.65
CA GLN A 14 2.54 -14.57 -5.42
C GLN A 14 1.31 -15.13 -4.70
N LEU A 15 0.20 -14.38 -4.68
CA LEU A 15 -1.07 -14.86 -4.11
C LEU A 15 -1.68 -16.00 -4.93
N ARG A 16 -1.38 -16.08 -6.24
CA ARG A 16 -1.71 -17.21 -7.10
C ARG A 16 -0.80 -18.41 -6.86
N SER A 17 0.47 -18.19 -6.51
CA SER A 17 1.44 -19.26 -6.25
C SER A 17 1.02 -20.19 -5.12
N GLU A 18 1.15 -21.51 -5.32
CA GLU A 18 0.82 -22.54 -4.33
C GLU A 18 1.69 -22.48 -3.07
N ASP A 19 2.88 -21.89 -3.15
CA ASP A 19 3.79 -21.66 -2.02
C ASP A 19 3.18 -20.82 -0.90
N LEU A 20 2.20 -19.97 -1.21
CA LEU A 20 1.52 -19.13 -0.22
C LEU A 20 0.33 -19.87 0.42
N PRO A 21 0.41 -20.19 1.73
CA PRO A 21 -0.68 -20.86 2.42
C PRO A 21 -1.87 -19.90 2.57
N LYS A 22 -3.06 -20.40 2.25
CA LYS A 22 -4.32 -19.63 2.37
C LYS A 22 -4.51 -19.01 3.76
N LYS A 23 -3.99 -19.70 4.79
CA LYS A 23 -4.07 -19.28 6.20
C LYS A 23 -3.37 -17.94 6.44
N ASP A 24 -2.23 -17.69 5.81
CA ASP A 24 -1.46 -16.46 5.99
C ASP A 24 -2.14 -15.28 5.32
N VAL A 25 -2.70 -15.49 4.13
CA VAL A 25 -3.50 -14.46 3.42
C VAL A 25 -4.73 -14.09 4.25
N ILE A 26 -5.42 -15.08 4.82
CA ILE A 26 -6.58 -14.83 5.69
C ILE A 26 -6.16 -14.12 6.97
N ALA A 27 -5.06 -14.52 7.61
CA ALA A 27 -4.56 -13.89 8.82
C ALA A 27 -4.21 -12.41 8.57
N PHE A 28 -3.56 -12.11 7.45
CA PHE A 28 -3.26 -10.75 7.03
C PHE A 28 -4.53 -9.92 6.80
N LEU A 29 -5.50 -10.46 6.05
CA LEU A 29 -6.77 -9.79 5.82
C LEU A 29 -7.48 -9.52 7.15
N GLN A 30 -7.50 -10.47 8.09
CA GLN A 30 -8.11 -10.26 9.41
C GLN A 30 -7.37 -9.25 10.29
N GLN A 31 -6.05 -9.13 10.14
CA GLN A 31 -5.25 -8.14 10.88
C GLN A 31 -5.42 -6.72 10.35
N HIS A 32 -5.62 -6.57 9.04
CA HIS A 32 -5.53 -5.29 8.36
C HIS A 32 -6.81 -4.80 7.69
N ALA A 33 -7.83 -5.64 7.52
CA ALA A 33 -9.12 -5.23 6.98
C ALA A 33 -10.10 -4.84 8.10
N SER A 34 -11.04 -3.97 7.75
CA SER A 34 -12.21 -3.65 8.58
C SER A 34 -13.12 -4.86 8.76
N GLU A 35 -13.82 -4.95 9.90
CA GLU A 35 -14.76 -6.04 10.16
C GLU A 35 -15.90 -6.09 9.14
N SER A 36 -16.36 -4.92 8.68
CA SER A 36 -17.33 -4.77 7.60
C SER A 36 -16.85 -5.40 6.29
N PHE A 37 -15.58 -5.18 5.90
CA PHE A 37 -14.99 -5.81 4.72
C PHE A 37 -14.84 -7.34 4.86
N LEU A 38 -14.42 -7.79 6.04
CA LEU A 38 -14.28 -9.22 6.33
C LEU A 38 -15.63 -9.96 6.31
N ALA A 39 -16.70 -9.31 6.76
CA ALA A 39 -18.05 -9.86 6.72
C ALA A 39 -18.55 -10.02 5.28
N GLU A 40 -18.37 -9.01 4.42
CA GLU A 40 -18.78 -9.05 3.00
C GLU A 40 -18.11 -10.20 2.24
N HIS A 41 -16.81 -10.41 2.49
CA HIS A 41 -16.04 -11.47 1.84
C HIS A 41 -16.07 -12.82 2.57
N LYS A 42 -16.87 -12.97 3.65
CA LYS A 42 -16.93 -14.18 4.50
C LYS A 42 -15.58 -14.62 5.06
N LEU A 43 -14.70 -13.65 5.31
CA LEU A 43 -13.38 -13.82 5.91
C LEU A 43 -13.41 -13.64 7.42
N LEU A 44 -14.57 -13.29 7.99
CA LEU A 44 -14.79 -13.19 9.43
C LEU A 44 -14.93 -14.59 10.05
N GLY A 45 -14.09 -14.92 11.03
CA GLY A 45 -14.15 -16.19 11.77
C GLY A 45 -12.82 -16.91 11.89
N ASN A 46 -12.86 -18.18 12.30
CA ASN A 46 -11.62 -18.94 12.53
C ASN A 46 -10.89 -19.23 11.21
N ILE A 47 -9.61 -18.88 11.12
CA ILE A 47 -8.73 -19.07 9.94
C ILE A 47 -8.82 -20.50 9.38
N LYS A 48 -8.91 -21.52 10.26
CA LYS A 48 -9.02 -22.93 9.83
C LYS A 48 -10.32 -23.24 9.09
N ASN A 49 -11.41 -22.56 9.43
CA ASN A 49 -12.72 -22.73 8.80
C ASN A 49 -12.81 -21.90 7.52
N VAL A 50 -12.34 -20.65 7.58
CA VAL A 50 -12.28 -19.76 6.41
C VAL A 50 -11.38 -20.37 5.32
N ALA A 51 -10.24 -20.98 5.67
CA ALA A 51 -9.37 -21.62 4.69
C ALA A 51 -9.99 -22.86 4.01
N LYS A 52 -11.03 -23.47 4.60
CA LYS A 52 -11.79 -24.58 4.02
C LYS A 52 -12.88 -24.09 3.07
N THR A 53 -13.47 -22.93 3.35
CA THR A 53 -14.59 -22.37 2.57
C THR A 53 -14.14 -21.37 1.50
N ALA A 54 -13.04 -20.66 1.72
CA ALA A 54 -12.52 -19.63 0.83
C ALA A 54 -11.64 -20.24 -0.27
N LYS A 55 -12.02 -19.98 -1.53
CA LYS A 55 -11.21 -20.29 -2.71
C LYS A 55 -10.05 -19.30 -2.83
N LYS A 56 -8.94 -19.75 -3.43
CA LYS A 56 -7.73 -18.94 -3.58
C LYS A 56 -7.99 -17.69 -4.42
N ASP A 57 -8.75 -17.80 -5.50
CA ASP A 57 -9.21 -16.67 -6.32
C ASP A 57 -10.01 -15.64 -5.52
N ASN A 58 -10.86 -16.11 -4.60
CA ASN A 58 -11.66 -15.22 -3.76
C ASN A 58 -10.79 -14.45 -2.75
N LEU A 59 -9.73 -15.08 -2.24
CA LEU A 59 -8.73 -14.43 -1.38
C LEU A 59 -7.92 -13.39 -2.14
N ILE A 60 -7.51 -13.70 -3.38
CA ILE A 60 -6.81 -12.75 -4.26
C ILE A 60 -7.69 -11.54 -4.57
N ALA A 61 -8.95 -11.77 -4.93
CA ALA A 61 -9.90 -10.72 -5.23
C ALA A 61 -10.19 -9.84 -4.00
N ALA A 62 -10.38 -10.46 -2.83
CA ALA A 62 -10.54 -9.74 -1.57
C ALA A 62 -9.29 -8.93 -1.22
N TYR A 63 -8.09 -9.50 -1.40
CA TYR A 63 -6.85 -8.78 -1.17
C TYR A 63 -6.74 -7.55 -2.06
N ASN A 64 -6.94 -7.67 -3.37
CA ASN A 64 -6.89 -6.52 -4.27
C ASN A 64 -7.95 -5.46 -3.93
N LYS A 65 -9.19 -5.88 -3.66
CA LYS A 65 -10.27 -4.98 -3.26
C LYS A 65 -9.97 -4.25 -1.94
N LEU A 66 -9.29 -4.88 -0.99
CA LEU A 66 -8.91 -4.22 0.27
C LEU A 66 -8.03 -3.00 0.02
N PHE A 67 -7.02 -3.13 -0.86
CA PHE A 67 -6.12 -2.02 -1.21
C PHE A 67 -6.77 -0.99 -2.14
N GLU A 68 -7.68 -1.42 -3.02
CA GLU A 68 -8.43 -0.52 -3.90
C GLU A 68 -9.42 0.35 -3.13
N THR A 69 -10.14 -0.26 -2.19
CA THR A 69 -11.16 0.42 -1.38
C THR A 69 -10.60 1.08 -0.12
N LYS A 70 -9.32 0.81 0.21
CA LYS A 70 -8.63 1.26 1.42
C LYS A 70 -9.42 1.04 2.72
N ARG A 71 -10.24 -0.02 2.78
CA ARG A 71 -11.09 -0.33 3.96
C ARG A 71 -10.32 -1.07 5.05
N PHE A 72 -9.26 -0.44 5.50
CA PHE A 72 -8.35 -1.01 6.48
C PHE A 72 -8.96 -1.00 7.89
N LYS A 73 -8.40 -1.83 8.76
CA LYS A 73 -8.83 -1.96 10.14
C LYS A 73 -8.69 -0.61 10.85
N GLY A 74 -9.79 -0.10 11.39
CA GLY A 74 -9.83 1.21 12.05
C GLY A 74 -10.64 2.27 11.30
N THR A 75 -10.98 2.07 10.02
CA THR A 75 -11.92 2.96 9.31
C THR A 75 -13.36 2.82 9.83
N ASP A 76 -13.68 1.69 10.48
CA ASP A 76 -15.02 1.42 11.03
C ASP A 76 -15.33 2.31 12.26
N SER A 77 -14.30 2.76 13.00
CA SER A 77 -14.48 3.76 14.07
C SER A 77 -14.72 5.18 13.54
N ALA A 78 -14.61 5.39 12.22
CA ALA A 78 -14.91 6.64 11.52
C ALA A 78 -16.13 6.53 10.59
N ASP A 79 -16.88 5.42 10.62
CA ASP A 79 -18.06 5.21 9.75
C ASP A 79 -19.26 6.10 10.15
N SER A 80 -19.16 6.85 11.24
CA SER A 80 -20.11 7.96 11.51
C SER A 80 -19.87 9.21 10.63
N VAL A 81 -18.72 9.35 9.96
CA VAL A 81 -18.36 10.58 9.22
C VAL A 81 -18.40 10.40 7.70
N ALA A 82 -18.23 9.18 7.18
CA ALA A 82 -18.15 8.94 5.72
C ALA A 82 -19.51 8.96 4.98
N LYS A 83 -20.64 8.99 5.70
CA LYS A 83 -21.97 9.10 5.08
C LYS A 83 -22.32 10.53 4.61
N ALA A 84 -21.48 11.53 4.88
CA ALA A 84 -21.78 12.94 4.60
C ALA A 84 -21.11 13.53 3.34
N VAL A 85 -20.18 12.83 2.66
CA VAL A 85 -19.35 13.46 1.60
C VAL A 85 -19.75 13.05 0.17
N LYS A 86 -21.04 12.73 -0.06
CA LYS A 86 -21.58 12.41 -1.40
C LYS A 86 -22.40 13.54 -2.03
N ASP A 87 -22.30 14.76 -1.52
CA ASP A 87 -22.86 15.92 -2.22
C ASP A 87 -21.90 17.11 -2.09
N LEU A 88 -21.79 17.89 -3.18
CA LEU A 88 -21.08 19.17 -3.35
C LEU A 88 -19.87 19.16 -4.30
N LYS A 89 -20.25 19.33 -5.58
CA LYS A 89 -19.66 20.10 -6.68
C LYS A 89 -18.39 20.94 -6.42
N VAL A 90 -17.47 20.81 -7.38
CA VAL A 90 -16.43 21.73 -7.88
C VAL A 90 -16.69 23.23 -7.63
N SER A 91 -15.67 23.99 -7.15
CA SER A 91 -15.15 25.25 -7.73
C SER A 91 -14.05 25.94 -6.88
N ASP A 92 -12.95 26.30 -7.57
CA ASP A 92 -11.95 27.38 -7.45
C ASP A 92 -11.82 28.29 -6.18
N GLY A 93 -10.57 28.62 -5.79
CA GLY A 93 -10.26 29.91 -5.12
C GLY A 93 -9.26 29.95 -3.94
N LYS A 94 -7.95 30.03 -4.26
CA LYS A 94 -6.85 30.90 -3.72
C LYS A 94 -6.83 31.47 -2.26
N LEU A 95 -5.65 31.27 -1.60
CA LEU A 95 -4.95 32.05 -0.51
C LEU A 95 -5.68 32.22 0.85
N ALA A 96 -5.07 32.24 2.04
CA ALA A 96 -3.69 32.18 2.55
C ALA A 96 -3.75 31.87 4.07
N GLU A 97 -2.69 31.25 4.58
CA GLU A 97 -2.08 31.36 5.93
C GLU A 97 -2.99 31.43 7.16
N THR A 98 -2.91 30.41 8.03
CA THR A 98 -2.62 30.62 9.47
C THR A 98 -2.10 29.32 10.09
N LYS A 99 -0.88 29.43 10.61
CA LYS A 99 -0.10 28.52 11.45
C LYS A 99 -0.94 27.83 12.54
N THR A 100 -1.15 26.53 12.38
CA THR A 100 -1.34 25.57 13.47
C THR A 100 -0.56 24.32 13.07
N GLU A 101 0.30 23.80 13.94
CA GLU A 101 0.99 22.53 13.76
C GLU A 101 -0.03 21.39 13.70
N GLU A 102 -0.64 21.20 12.53
CA GLU A 102 -1.30 19.95 12.18
C GLU A 102 -0.25 19.05 11.55
N VAL A 103 -0.13 17.85 12.12
CA VAL A 103 0.52 16.71 11.49
C VAL A 103 -0.10 16.58 10.10
N VAL A 104 0.61 17.09 9.09
CA VAL A 104 0.28 16.86 7.69
C VAL A 104 0.40 15.35 7.55
N ASP A 105 -0.74 14.67 7.58
CA ASP A 105 -0.91 13.33 7.03
C ASP A 105 -0.57 13.48 5.54
N ASP A 106 0.74 13.48 5.26
CA ASP A 106 1.28 13.44 3.93
C ASP A 106 0.77 12.12 3.40
N GLY A 107 -0.30 12.21 2.60
CA GLY A 107 -1.02 11.06 2.09
C GLY A 107 -0.09 10.05 1.40
N PRO A 108 -0.64 8.95 0.86
CA PRO A 108 0.16 7.84 0.36
C PRO A 108 1.33 8.32 -0.51
N PRO A 109 2.53 7.70 -0.38
CA PRO A 109 3.74 8.20 -1.01
C PRO A 109 3.52 8.51 -2.49
N LYS A 110 3.91 9.70 -2.93
CA LYS A 110 3.77 10.15 -4.32
C LYS A 110 4.76 9.46 -5.29
N TYR A 111 5.31 8.32 -4.89
CA TYR A 111 6.27 7.54 -5.66
C TYR A 111 6.00 6.05 -5.48
N THR A 112 6.32 5.29 -6.52
CA THR A 112 6.36 3.82 -6.48
C THR A 112 7.81 3.37 -6.57
N LYS A 113 8.13 2.25 -5.91
CA LYS A 113 9.46 1.65 -5.94
C LYS A 113 9.35 0.15 -6.17
N SER A 114 10.01 -0.33 -7.21
CA SER A 114 10.09 -1.75 -7.55
C SER A 114 11.52 -2.25 -7.44
N ILE A 115 11.74 -3.36 -6.74
CA ILE A 115 13.07 -3.97 -6.57
C ILE A 115 13.27 -5.00 -7.69
N LEU A 116 14.08 -4.67 -8.69
CA LEU A 116 14.37 -5.55 -9.84
C LEU A 116 15.27 -6.73 -9.44
N LYS A 117 16.28 -6.47 -8.62
CA LYS A 117 17.22 -7.47 -8.10
C LYS A 117 17.32 -7.32 -6.60
N LYS A 118 17.01 -8.40 -5.85
CA LYS A 118 17.17 -8.42 -4.40
C LYS A 118 18.65 -8.27 -4.04
N GLY A 119 18.97 -7.30 -3.20
CA GLY A 119 20.28 -7.20 -2.56
C GLY A 119 20.40 -8.15 -1.36
N ASP A 120 21.51 -8.05 -0.63
CA ASP A 120 21.88 -8.97 0.46
C ASP A 120 20.99 -8.88 1.71
N LYS A 121 20.08 -7.88 1.77
CA LYS A 121 19.14 -7.59 2.88
C LYS A 121 19.78 -7.41 4.26
N THR A 122 21.10 -7.44 4.35
CA THR A 122 21.86 -7.35 5.61
C THR A 122 22.33 -5.93 5.91
N ASN A 123 22.67 -5.16 4.87
CA ASN A 123 23.14 -3.78 4.99
C ASN A 123 22.06 -2.81 4.49
N VAL A 124 21.23 -2.32 5.40
CA VAL A 124 20.22 -1.28 5.13
C VAL A 124 20.75 0.06 5.64
N PRO A 125 20.79 1.12 4.81
CA PRO A 125 21.31 2.41 5.22
C PRO A 125 20.46 3.03 6.33
N LYS A 126 21.11 3.61 7.33
CA LYS A 126 20.48 4.31 8.46
C LYS A 126 20.62 5.81 8.31
N LYS A 127 19.82 6.55 9.09
CA LYS A 127 19.88 8.01 9.13
C LYS A 127 21.29 8.45 9.56
N GLY A 128 21.96 9.23 8.70
CA GLY A 128 23.33 9.72 8.92
C GLY A 128 24.41 8.93 8.18
N ASP A 129 24.07 7.78 7.58
CA ASP A 129 25.04 7.02 6.79
C ASP A 129 25.31 7.68 5.44
N THR A 130 26.57 7.62 5.01
CA THR A 130 26.95 7.99 3.64
C THR A 130 26.81 6.78 2.73
N VAL A 131 26.05 6.92 1.66
CA VAL A 131 25.83 5.86 0.66
C VAL A 131 26.43 6.25 -0.68
N HIS A 132 26.87 5.24 -1.44
CA HIS A 132 27.37 5.41 -2.80
C HIS A 132 26.49 4.59 -3.74
N CYS A 133 25.82 5.25 -4.69
CA CYS A 133 24.88 4.61 -5.61
C CYS A 133 25.02 5.20 -7.01
N TRP A 134 24.79 4.34 -8.01
CA TRP A 134 24.58 4.76 -9.38
C TRP A 134 23.10 5.03 -9.60
N TYR A 135 22.80 6.11 -10.34
CA TYR A 135 21.42 6.46 -10.68
C TYR A 135 21.34 7.12 -12.05
N THR A 136 20.17 6.98 -12.67
CA THR A 136 19.76 7.65 -13.91
C THR A 136 18.31 8.07 -13.76
N GLY A 137 18.02 9.36 -13.91
CA GLY A 137 16.68 9.92 -13.90
C GLY A 137 16.18 10.15 -15.31
N THR A 138 15.00 9.60 -15.64
CA THR A 138 14.33 9.75 -16.94
C THR A 138 12.93 10.28 -16.78
N LEU A 139 12.49 11.11 -17.72
CA LEU A 139 11.09 11.51 -17.88
C LEU A 139 10.27 10.40 -18.58
N GLU A 140 8.95 10.58 -18.66
CA GLU A 140 8.03 9.61 -19.29
C GLU A 140 8.29 9.41 -20.78
N ASP A 141 8.86 10.42 -21.46
CA ASP A 141 9.26 10.36 -22.86
C ASP A 141 10.63 9.69 -23.09
N GLY A 142 11.29 9.22 -22.01
CA GLY A 142 12.61 8.60 -22.05
C GLY A 142 13.78 9.59 -22.01
N THR A 143 13.52 10.90 -21.97
CA THR A 143 14.56 11.92 -21.86
C THR A 143 15.28 11.80 -20.51
N VAL A 144 16.60 11.59 -20.55
CA VAL A 144 17.44 11.58 -19.34
C VAL A 144 17.64 13.00 -18.86
N PHE A 145 17.18 13.32 -17.65
CA PHE A 145 17.35 14.65 -17.06
C PHE A 145 18.57 14.73 -16.13
N ASP A 146 19.02 13.61 -15.57
CA ASP A 146 20.20 13.54 -14.71
C ASP A 146 20.78 12.12 -14.66
N THR A 147 22.11 11.99 -14.56
CA THR A 147 22.77 10.68 -14.36
C THR A 147 24.17 10.84 -13.79
N ASN A 148 24.52 9.95 -12.86
CA ASN A 148 25.90 9.81 -12.37
C ASN A 148 26.58 8.53 -12.92
N VAL A 149 25.93 7.81 -13.84
CA VAL A 149 26.56 6.64 -14.46
C VAL A 149 27.62 7.12 -15.46
N PRO A 150 28.87 6.67 -15.36
CA PRO A 150 29.90 7.08 -16.31
C PRO A 150 29.51 6.62 -17.72
N THR A 151 29.23 7.57 -18.61
CA THR A 151 29.06 7.27 -20.02
C THR A 151 30.44 6.95 -20.58
N SER A 152 30.71 5.66 -20.80
CA SER A 152 31.89 5.21 -21.54
C SER A 152 31.79 5.70 -23.00
N LYS A 153 32.09 6.99 -23.25
CA LYS A 153 32.42 7.46 -24.58
C LYS A 153 33.81 6.91 -24.91
N LYS A 154 33.84 5.74 -25.53
CA LYS A 154 34.98 5.30 -26.33
C LYS A 154 34.96 6.02 -27.67
#